data_AF-A0A0B0PF79-F1
#
_entry.id   AF-A0A0B0PF79-F1
#
_cell.length_a   1.000
_cell.length_b   1.000
_cell.length_c   1.000
_cell.angle_alpha   90.00
_cell.angle_beta   90.00
_cell.angle_gamma   90.00
#
_symmetry.space_group_name_H-M   'P 1'
#
loop_
_entity.id
_entity.type
_entity.pdbx_description
1 polymer ?
#
loop_
_entity_poly.entity_id
_entity_poly.type
_entity_poly.pdbx_seq_one_letter_code
_entity_poly.pdbx_strand_id
1 'polypeptide(L)'
;MLRYQWEDAARFWNSKKGADRERVGTTSRQKQKFTHKLEKLKDEWAEYEAIASNDSPVNLDNIDNKIISKVLGPERYGQAQAEVQRLRDQMAQMQVSTVEQIAQLKVEAALRKAKAQRKYDEIQLQLKAEVAVREADASRKFDELQLQLQNMMKMFQHQ
;
A
#
# COMPACT_ATOMS: atom_id res chain seq x y z
N MET A 1 -13.50 -11.11 22.80
CA MET A 1 -12.51 -11.83 21.95
C MET A 1 -11.88 -10.96 20.85
N LEU A 2 -12.13 -9.64 20.76
CA LEU A 2 -11.63 -8.78 19.65
C LEU A 2 -10.45 -7.85 20.01
N ARG A 3 -10.07 -7.73 21.30
CA ARG A 3 -8.96 -6.86 21.72
C ARG A 3 -7.57 -7.38 21.29
N TYR A 4 -7.43 -8.69 21.10
CA TYR A 4 -6.15 -9.30 20.75
C TYR A 4 -5.67 -8.98 19.32
N GLN A 5 -6.59 -8.73 18.39
CA GLN A 5 -6.24 -8.48 16.99
C GLN A 5 -5.51 -7.16 16.78
N TRP A 6 -5.80 -6.13 17.59
CA TRP A 6 -5.22 -4.80 17.42
C TRP A 6 -3.79 -4.69 17.94
N GLU A 7 -3.46 -5.41 19.02
CA GLU A 7 -2.10 -5.44 19.58
C GLU A 7 -1.14 -6.23 18.70
N ASP A 8 -1.60 -7.32 18.07
CA ASP A 8 -0.80 -8.09 17.11
C ASP A 8 -0.60 -7.32 15.80
N ALA A 9 -1.62 -6.61 15.32
CA ALA A 9 -1.51 -5.71 14.17
C ALA A 9 -0.55 -4.54 14.44
N ALA A 10 -0.56 -3.99 15.66
CA ALA A 10 0.36 -2.93 16.07
C ALA A 10 1.81 -3.43 16.18
N ARG A 11 2.02 -4.64 16.73
CA ARG A 11 3.35 -5.28 16.78
C ARG A 11 3.91 -5.60 15.39
N PHE A 12 3.06 -6.07 14.48
CA PHE A 12 3.42 -6.33 13.09
C PHE A 12 3.87 -5.05 12.36
N TRP A 13 3.15 -3.94 12.55
CA TRP A 13 3.49 -2.64 11.96
C TRP A 13 4.81 -2.06 12.49
N ASN A 14 5.09 -2.23 13.78
CA ASN A 14 6.35 -1.78 14.38
C ASN A 14 7.55 -2.63 13.93
N SER A 15 7.38 -3.95 13.77
CA SER A 15 8.45 -4.85 13.32
C SER A 15 8.90 -4.59 11.88
N LYS A 16 8.05 -4.01 11.03
CA LYS A 16 8.34 -3.75 9.61
C LYS A 16 9.01 -2.40 9.36
N LYS A 17 9.13 -1.56 10.38
CA LYS A 17 9.62 -0.18 10.32
C LYS A 17 11.15 -0.05 10.23
N GLY A 18 11.88 -1.16 10.29
CA GLY A 18 13.34 -1.19 10.32
C GLY A 18 14.06 -1.16 8.97
N ALA A 19 13.42 -1.57 7.87
CA ALA A 19 14.12 -1.84 6.60
C ALA A 19 14.07 -0.69 5.56
N ASP A 20 13.10 0.23 5.65
CA ASP A 20 12.87 1.27 4.60
C ASP A 20 13.47 2.65 4.95
N ARG A 21 14.53 2.69 5.78
CA ARG A 21 15.00 3.90 6.47
C ARG A 21 15.48 5.05 5.57
N GLU A 22 15.88 4.82 4.33
CA GLU A 22 16.41 5.89 3.47
C GLU A 22 15.33 6.67 2.68
N ARG A 23 14.23 6.04 2.28
CA ARG A 23 13.09 6.74 1.62
C ARG A 23 12.02 7.20 2.60
N VAL A 24 11.94 6.60 3.78
CA VAL A 24 10.94 6.95 4.80
C VAL A 24 11.30 8.25 5.53
N GLY A 25 12.54 8.74 5.50
CA GLY A 25 12.94 9.95 6.22
C GLY A 25 12.17 11.22 5.83
N THR A 26 11.91 11.44 4.54
CA THR A 26 11.18 12.62 4.06
C THR A 26 9.67 12.44 4.19
N THR A 27 9.16 11.26 3.84
CA THR A 27 7.73 10.91 3.98
C THR A 27 7.30 10.84 5.44
N SER A 28 8.17 10.42 6.36
CA SER A 28 7.89 10.37 7.80
C SER A 28 7.84 11.76 8.42
N ARG A 29 8.71 12.69 8.00
CA ARG A 29 8.68 14.07 8.51
C ARG A 29 7.48 14.84 7.97
N GLN A 30 7.12 14.63 6.70
CA GLN A 30 5.88 15.17 6.12
C GLN A 30 4.64 14.55 6.77
N LYS A 31 4.61 13.22 6.94
CA LYS A 31 3.54 12.54 7.69
C LYS A 31 3.44 13.06 9.11
N GLN A 32 4.55 13.27 9.82
CA GLN A 32 4.55 13.79 11.19
C GLN A 32 4.02 15.23 11.26
N LYS A 33 4.36 16.08 10.28
CA LYS A 33 3.78 17.44 10.16
C LYS A 33 2.28 17.39 9.86
N PHE A 34 1.86 16.44 9.03
CA PHE A 34 0.46 16.26 8.67
C PHE A 34 -0.37 15.71 9.82
N THR A 35 0.15 14.71 10.55
CA THR A 35 -0.50 14.15 11.74
C THR A 35 -0.58 15.20 12.83
N HIS A 36 0.48 15.98 13.07
CA HIS A 36 0.46 17.04 14.07
C HIS A 36 -0.56 18.14 13.73
N LYS A 37 -0.69 18.51 12.44
CA LYS A 37 -1.68 19.49 12.01
C LYS A 37 -3.12 18.93 12.06
N LEU A 38 -3.29 17.65 11.76
CA LEU A 38 -4.58 16.96 11.82
C LEU A 38 -5.03 16.73 13.27
N GLU A 39 -4.10 16.48 14.19
CA GLU A 39 -4.35 16.38 15.63
C GLU A 39 -4.74 17.73 16.22
N LYS A 40 -4.01 18.82 15.91
CA LYS A 40 -4.42 20.18 16.27
C LYS A 40 -5.81 20.54 15.77
N LEU A 41 -6.12 20.22 14.52
CA LEU A 41 -7.45 20.46 13.97
C LEU A 41 -8.51 19.59 14.67
N LYS A 42 -8.20 18.34 15.03
CA LYS A 42 -9.16 17.52 15.78
C LYS A 42 -9.47 18.11 17.16
N ASP A 43 -8.45 18.60 17.87
CA ASP A 43 -8.64 19.21 19.19
C ASP A 43 -9.49 20.50 19.10
N GLU A 44 -9.23 21.35 18.10
CA GLU A 44 -10.00 22.57 17.83
C GLU A 44 -11.47 22.27 17.49
N TRP A 45 -11.73 21.18 16.76
CA TRP A 45 -13.09 20.77 16.42
C TRP A 45 -13.82 20.13 17.61
N ALA A 46 -13.11 19.45 18.51
CA ALA A 46 -13.69 18.88 19.72
C ALA A 46 -14.16 19.96 20.71
N GLU A 47 -13.41 21.07 20.83
CA GLU A 47 -13.85 22.23 21.62
C GLU A 47 -15.11 22.88 21.03
N TYR A 48 -15.21 22.97 19.70
CA TYR A 48 -16.40 23.48 19.01
C TYR A 48 -17.62 22.54 19.14
N GLU A 49 -17.42 21.22 19.03
CA GLU A 49 -18.49 20.22 19.14
C GLU A 49 -19.04 20.11 20.57
N ALA A 50 -18.19 20.30 21.58
CA ALA A 50 -18.61 20.39 22.98
C ALA A 50 -19.52 21.60 23.25
N ILE A 51 -19.31 22.71 22.53
CA ILE A 51 -20.16 23.91 22.62
C ILE A 51 -21.50 23.67 21.89
N ALA A 52 -21.49 22.95 20.77
CA ALA A 52 -22.70 22.65 19.99
C ALA A 52 -23.59 21.55 20.60
N SER A 53 -23.02 20.62 21.39
CA SER A 53 -23.74 19.45 21.93
C SER A 53 -24.65 19.74 23.13
N ASN A 54 -24.69 20.97 23.66
CA ASN A 54 -25.48 21.30 24.85
C ASN A 54 -26.93 21.74 24.58
N ASP A 55 -27.38 21.84 23.32
CA ASP A 55 -28.78 22.15 23.02
C ASP A 55 -29.50 21.00 22.28
N SER A 56 -30.53 20.49 22.95
CA SER A 56 -31.43 19.40 22.57
C SER A 56 -32.10 19.63 21.20
N PRO A 57 -32.40 18.57 20.41
CA PRO A 57 -32.86 18.70 19.04
C PRO A 57 -34.36 18.99 18.97
N VAL A 58 -34.74 20.25 19.19
CA VAL A 58 -36.05 20.79 18.78
C VAL A 58 -35.80 21.88 17.74
N ASN A 59 -35.57 21.48 16.50
CA ASN A 59 -35.51 22.31 15.28
C ASN A 59 -35.05 23.77 15.50
N LEU A 60 -33.86 23.90 16.08
CA LEU A 60 -33.21 25.16 16.47
C LEU A 60 -32.51 25.82 15.28
N ASP A 61 -32.10 25.06 14.26
CA ASP A 61 -31.36 25.54 13.09
C ASP A 61 -32.05 26.70 12.36
N ASN A 62 -33.38 26.80 12.40
CA ASN A 62 -34.10 27.91 11.77
C ASN A 62 -34.24 29.15 12.69
N ILE A 63 -34.27 28.96 14.01
CA ILE A 63 -34.41 30.04 14.98
C ILE A 63 -33.04 30.65 15.29
N ASP A 64 -32.01 29.82 15.46
CA ASP A 64 -30.66 30.25 15.79
C ASP A 64 -29.99 30.98 14.62
N ASN A 65 -30.16 30.50 13.39
CA ASN A 65 -29.67 31.23 12.20
C ASN A 65 -30.36 32.60 12.03
N LYS A 66 -31.59 32.75 12.51
CA LYS A 66 -32.34 34.02 12.50
C LYS A 66 -31.93 34.98 13.63
N ILE A 67 -31.51 34.46 14.78
CA ILE A 67 -31.03 35.26 15.91
C ILE A 67 -29.57 35.67 15.68
N ILE A 68 -28.72 34.75 15.23
CA ILE A 68 -27.29 34.99 14.94
C ILE A 68 -27.12 36.00 13.80
N SER A 69 -27.93 35.94 12.73
CA SER A 69 -27.85 36.93 11.64
C SER A 69 -28.26 38.35 12.06
N LYS A 70 -29.12 38.49 13.08
CA LYS A 70 -29.51 39.80 13.65
C LYS A 70 -28.46 40.36 14.60
N VAL A 71 -27.74 39.51 15.34
CA VAL A 71 -26.73 39.92 16.34
C VAL A 71 -25.35 40.14 15.72
N LEU A 72 -24.91 39.25 14.82
CA LEU A 72 -23.58 39.31 14.17
C LEU A 72 -23.58 40.00 12.79
N GLY A 73 -24.76 40.28 12.22
CA GLY A 73 -24.94 40.79 10.86
C GLY A 73 -24.81 39.69 9.79
N PRO A 74 -25.70 39.67 8.77
CA PRO A 74 -25.78 38.57 7.79
C PRO A 74 -24.50 38.40 6.96
N GLU A 75 -23.71 39.45 6.74
CA GLU A 75 -22.44 39.39 6.00
C GLU A 75 -21.35 38.60 6.74
N ARG A 76 -21.18 38.81 8.05
CA ARG A 76 -20.09 38.16 8.81
C ARG A 76 -20.35 36.68 9.02
N TYR A 77 -21.61 36.30 9.24
CA TYR A 77 -22.00 34.90 9.35
C TYR A 77 -21.87 34.15 8.02
N GLY A 78 -22.33 34.75 6.91
CA GLY A 78 -22.16 34.17 5.58
C GLY A 78 -20.68 34.01 5.19
N GLN A 79 -19.83 34.95 5.60
CA GLN A 79 -18.39 34.89 5.36
C GLN A 79 -17.71 33.76 6.16
N ALA A 80 -18.03 33.61 7.45
CA ALA A 80 -17.52 32.51 8.27
C ALA A 80 -17.98 31.13 7.75
N GLN A 81 -19.24 31.01 7.32
CA GLN A 81 -19.77 29.78 6.76
C GLN A 81 -19.09 29.42 5.43
N ALA A 82 -18.85 30.40 4.54
CA ALA A 82 -18.14 30.19 3.29
C ALA A 82 -16.69 29.73 3.51
N GLU A 83 -16.04 30.22 4.57
CA GLU A 83 -14.67 29.84 4.93
C GLU A 83 -14.61 28.41 5.49
N VAL A 84 -15.56 28.03 6.35
CA VAL A 84 -15.72 26.64 6.81
C VAL A 84 -15.97 25.69 5.65
N GLN A 85 -16.82 26.08 4.68
CA GLN A 85 -17.08 25.25 3.51
C GLN A 85 -15.84 25.09 2.63
N ARG A 86 -15.09 26.16 2.39
CA ARG A 86 -13.80 26.10 1.68
C ARG A 86 -12.82 25.15 2.34
N LEU A 87 -12.70 25.20 3.66
CA LEU A 87 -11.81 24.30 4.41
C LEU A 87 -12.28 22.85 4.31
N ARG A 88 -13.59 22.58 4.37
CA ARG A 88 -14.16 21.25 4.14
C ARG A 88 -13.83 20.73 2.74
N ASP A 89 -13.99 21.55 1.72
CA ASP A 89 -13.70 21.17 0.34
C ASP A 89 -12.20 20.89 0.15
N GLN A 90 -11.32 21.70 0.76
CA GLN A 90 -9.88 21.45 0.76
C GLN A 90 -9.52 20.15 1.48
N MET A 91 -10.15 19.85 2.63
CA MET A 91 -9.95 18.58 3.32
C MET A 91 -10.41 17.39 2.48
N ALA A 92 -11.56 17.51 1.81
CA ALA A 92 -12.05 16.47 0.90
C ALA A 92 -11.08 16.25 -0.27
N GLN A 93 -10.57 17.31 -0.90
CA GLN A 93 -9.58 17.19 -1.97
C GLN A 93 -8.28 16.54 -1.50
N MET A 94 -7.77 16.92 -0.31
CA MET A 94 -6.58 16.28 0.27
C MET A 94 -6.82 14.80 0.57
N GLN A 95 -8.01 14.42 1.04
CA GLN A 95 -8.38 13.03 1.27
C GLN A 95 -8.41 12.23 -0.03
N VAL A 96 -9.06 12.76 -1.08
CA VAL A 96 -9.14 12.12 -2.40
C VAL A 96 -7.73 11.91 -2.98
N SER A 97 -6.89 12.94 -2.96
CA SER A 97 -5.48 12.87 -3.41
C SER A 97 -4.68 11.82 -2.63
N THR A 98 -4.89 11.71 -1.32
CA THR A 98 -4.19 10.71 -0.49
C THR A 98 -4.63 9.29 -0.82
N VAL A 99 -5.93 9.07 -1.01
CA VAL A 99 -6.48 7.75 -1.36
C VAL A 99 -5.99 7.33 -2.74
N GLU A 100 -5.94 8.24 -3.71
CA GLU A 100 -5.43 7.98 -5.05
C GLU A 100 -3.94 7.58 -5.03
N GLN A 101 -3.10 8.31 -4.30
CA GLN A 101 -1.67 7.95 -4.14
C GLN A 101 -1.49 6.57 -3.49
N ILE A 102 -2.31 6.22 -2.49
CA ILE A 102 -2.27 4.90 -1.86
C ILE A 102 -2.65 3.81 -2.88
N ALA A 103 -3.67 4.04 -3.70
CA ALA A 103 -4.06 3.09 -4.74
C ALA A 103 -2.94 2.89 -5.77
N GLN A 104 -2.34 3.97 -6.26
CA GLN A 104 -1.21 3.89 -7.20
C GLN A 104 -0.02 3.10 -6.63
N LEU A 105 0.38 3.40 -5.39
CA LEU A 105 1.47 2.67 -4.71
C LEU A 105 1.16 1.19 -4.52
N LYS A 106 -0.10 0.82 -4.24
CA LYS A 106 -0.51 -0.59 -4.13
C LYS A 106 -0.40 -1.31 -5.47
N VAL A 107 -0.82 -0.69 -6.56
CA VAL A 107 -0.70 -1.24 -7.92
C VAL A 107 0.77 -1.40 -8.29
N GLU A 108 1.60 -0.40 -8.04
CA GLU A 108 3.04 -0.45 -8.31
C GLU A 108 3.73 -1.56 -7.49
N ALA A 109 3.37 -1.72 -6.22
CA ALA A 109 3.87 -2.79 -5.37
C ALA A 109 3.47 -4.17 -5.88
N ALA A 110 2.22 -4.34 -6.35
CA ALA A 110 1.76 -5.60 -6.95
C ALA A 110 2.51 -5.92 -8.25
N LEU A 111 2.72 -4.93 -9.11
CA LEU A 111 3.48 -5.10 -10.35
C LEU A 111 4.93 -5.49 -10.08
N ARG A 112 5.59 -4.87 -9.10
CA ARG A 112 6.96 -5.22 -8.70
C ARG A 112 7.05 -6.66 -8.19
N LYS A 113 6.11 -7.08 -7.36
CA LYS A 113 6.04 -8.49 -6.89
C LYS A 113 5.84 -9.46 -8.03
N ALA A 114 4.91 -9.18 -8.95
CA ALA A 114 4.65 -10.04 -10.11
C ALA A 114 5.88 -10.16 -11.03
N LYS A 115 6.60 -9.05 -11.26
CA LYS A 115 7.85 -9.07 -12.04
C LYS A 115 8.93 -9.91 -11.37
N ALA A 116 9.10 -9.80 -10.05
CA ALA A 116 10.06 -10.61 -9.31
C ALA A 116 9.71 -12.11 -9.39
N GLN A 117 8.44 -12.46 -9.24
CA GLN A 117 7.99 -13.84 -9.36
C GLN A 117 8.25 -14.41 -10.75
N ARG A 118 7.93 -13.66 -11.82
CA ARG A 118 8.21 -14.10 -13.20
C ARG A 118 9.68 -14.39 -13.44
N LYS A 119 10.59 -13.54 -12.93
CA LYS A 119 12.03 -13.77 -13.03
C LYS A 119 12.46 -15.05 -12.31
N TYR A 120 11.88 -15.31 -11.14
CA TYR A 120 12.16 -16.55 -10.42
C TYR A 120 11.71 -17.78 -11.21
N ASP A 121 10.48 -17.77 -11.73
CA ASP A 121 9.94 -18.88 -12.51
C ASP A 121 10.74 -19.11 -13.81
N GLU A 122 11.17 -18.03 -14.46
CA GLU A 122 12.01 -18.07 -15.67
C GLU A 122 13.37 -18.72 -15.40
N ILE A 123 14.06 -18.32 -14.33
CA ILE A 123 15.35 -18.93 -13.94
C ILE A 123 15.17 -20.42 -13.63
N GLN A 124 14.09 -20.78 -12.91
CA GLN A 124 13.79 -22.18 -12.61
C GLN A 124 13.58 -23.00 -13.89
N LEU A 125 12.91 -22.43 -14.90
CA LEU A 125 12.71 -23.08 -16.19
C LEU A 125 14.02 -23.22 -16.97
N GLN A 126 14.85 -22.17 -17.01
CA GLN A 126 16.14 -22.20 -17.69
C GLN A 126 17.05 -23.28 -17.10
N LEU A 127 17.14 -23.36 -15.78
CA LEU A 127 17.94 -24.38 -15.10
C LEU A 127 17.46 -25.79 -15.46
N LYS A 128 16.14 -26.04 -15.47
CA LYS A 128 15.59 -27.34 -15.87
C LYS A 128 15.90 -27.69 -17.32
N ALA A 129 15.77 -26.72 -18.22
CA ALA A 129 16.07 -26.92 -19.63
C ALA A 129 17.56 -27.23 -19.83
N GLU A 130 18.45 -26.50 -19.17
CA GLU A 130 19.90 -26.72 -19.24
C GLU A 130 20.30 -28.10 -18.68
N VAL A 131 19.72 -28.50 -17.54
CA VAL A 131 19.93 -29.83 -16.97
C VAL A 131 19.46 -30.91 -17.95
N ALA A 132 18.27 -30.78 -18.54
CA ALA A 132 17.75 -31.73 -19.52
C ALA A 132 18.63 -31.83 -20.77
N VAL A 133 19.15 -30.69 -21.26
CA VAL A 133 20.11 -30.68 -22.39
C VAL A 133 21.38 -31.44 -22.02
N ARG A 134 21.93 -31.21 -20.83
CA ARG A 134 23.15 -31.89 -20.38
C ARG A 134 22.93 -33.40 -20.18
N GLU A 135 21.78 -33.81 -19.66
CA GLU A 135 21.41 -35.22 -19.52
C GLU A 135 21.23 -35.91 -20.87
N ALA A 136 20.59 -35.25 -21.84
CA ALA A 136 20.44 -35.76 -23.19
C ALA A 136 21.79 -35.94 -23.90
N ASP A 137 22.70 -34.97 -23.76
CA ASP A 137 24.04 -35.06 -24.34
C ASP A 137 24.90 -36.14 -23.66
N ALA A 138 24.76 -36.32 -22.34
CA ALA A 138 25.42 -37.42 -21.63
C ALA A 138 24.91 -38.79 -22.12
N SER A 139 23.59 -38.92 -22.31
CA SER A 139 22.96 -40.15 -22.79
C SER A 139 23.43 -40.49 -24.21
N ARG A 140 23.45 -39.51 -25.12
CA ARG A 140 23.96 -39.69 -26.49
C ARG A 140 25.39 -40.21 -26.52
N LYS A 141 26.28 -39.65 -25.70
CA LYS A 141 27.68 -40.10 -25.60
C LYS A 141 27.79 -41.53 -25.07
N PHE A 142 26.93 -41.89 -24.12
CA PHE A 142 26.90 -43.24 -23.60
C PHE A 142 26.42 -44.25 -24.66
N ASP A 143 25.34 -43.94 -25.38
CA ASP A 143 24.82 -44.76 -26.47
C ASP A 143 25.86 -44.95 -27.59
N GLU A 144 26.59 -43.89 -27.94
CA GLU A 144 27.65 -43.95 -28.94
C GLU A 144 28.82 -44.85 -28.51
N LEU A 145 29.25 -44.77 -27.25
CA LEU A 145 30.27 -45.67 -26.70
C LEU A 145 29.79 -47.12 -26.67
N GLN A 146 28.52 -47.36 -26.31
CA GLN A 146 27.94 -48.69 -26.34
C GLN A 146 27.95 -49.27 -27.76
N LEU A 147 27.60 -48.47 -28.77
CA LEU A 147 27.63 -48.87 -30.18
C LEU A 147 29.06 -49.19 -30.65
N GLN A 148 30.04 -48.37 -30.27
CA GLN A 148 31.44 -48.62 -30.59
C GLN A 148 31.93 -49.96 -30.00
N LEU A 149 31.60 -50.24 -28.74
CA LEU A 149 31.96 -51.50 -28.09
C LEU A 149 31.30 -52.70 -28.78
N GLN A 150 30.03 -52.59 -29.17
CA GLN A 150 29.32 -53.63 -29.89
C GLN A 150 29.97 -53.94 -31.24
N ASN A 151 30.36 -52.90 -32.00
CA ASN A 151 31.04 -53.06 -33.27
C ASN A 151 32.41 -53.76 -33.09
N MET A 152 33.15 -53.41 -32.04
CA MET A 152 34.42 -54.04 -31.72
C MET A 152 34.25 -55.54 -31.39
N MET A 153 33.26 -55.90 -30.56
CA MET A 153 32.93 -57.30 -30.25
C MET A 153 32.61 -58.13 -31.49
N LYS A 154 31.87 -57.56 -32.46
CA LYS A 154 31.56 -58.26 -33.71
C LYS A 154 32.79 -58.56 -34.57
N MET A 155 33.76 -57.66 -34.61
CA MET A 155 35.01 -57.88 -35.36
C MET A 155 35.84 -59.03 -34.80
N PHE A 156 35.86 -59.19 -33.47
CA PHE A 156 36.58 -60.31 -32.83
C PHE A 156 35.87 -61.66 -32.96
N GLN A 157 34.57 -61.68 -33.28
CA GLN A 157 33.81 -62.93 -33.48
C GLN A 157 33.92 -63.51 -34.89
N HIS A 158 34.44 -62.75 -35.85
CA HIS A 158 34.55 -63.15 -37.27
C HIS A 158 36.01 -63.40 -37.71
N GLN A 159 36.95 -63.50 -36.77
CA GLN A 159 38.31 -64.03 -36.96
C GLN A 159 38.41 -65.44 -36.40
#